data_AF-X0PR70-F1
#
_entry.id   AF-X0PR70-F1
#
_cell.length_a   1.000
_cell.length_b   1.000
_cell.length_c   1.000
_cell.angle_alpha   90.00
_cell.angle_beta   90.00
_cell.angle_gamma   90.00
#
_symmetry.space_group_name_H-M   'P 1'
#
loop_
_entity.id
_entity.type
_entity.pdbx_description
1 polymer ?
#
loop_
_entity_poly.entity_id
_entity_poly.type
_entity_poly.pdbx_seq_one_letter_code
_entity_poly.pdbx_strand_id
1 'polypeptide(L)'
;MATSEQTKKQKKSENTEKSEKSDKKQTAGVYVYGIVPADVEPGDDATGVADGKVEVVASGDIAALVSEVSVDRPIGKPEDLRAHANVLDGTSRVAPVLPLRFGAVLTDADAVKEELLSAHADEFAAALEQLEGKAQYVVKGRYAEQAILREILDENEQAAQLREEIRDKSEDAGRQARMALGELVNNAIAGKREEDTRKTVDALGDLTDSVNRREPTHEEEAVQVAVLVDVDRQDELEEAVGKLAEEWDGRVELKLLGPMAAYDFVVTQNPAGQG
;
A
#
# COMPACT_ATOMS: atom_id res chain seq x y z
N MET A 1 -17.45 -38.23 -52.05
CA MET A 1 -18.40 -37.51 -51.18
C MET A 1 -17.87 -37.23 -49.76
N ALA A 2 -16.79 -37.88 -49.29
CA ALA A 2 -16.25 -37.66 -47.93
C ALA A 2 -15.41 -36.36 -47.75
N THR A 3 -14.96 -35.72 -48.83
CA THR A 3 -14.05 -34.56 -48.74
C THR A 3 -14.76 -33.23 -48.44
N SER A 4 -16.03 -33.08 -48.82
CA SER A 4 -16.76 -31.80 -48.67
C SER A 4 -17.34 -31.57 -47.27
N GLU A 5 -17.53 -32.61 -46.46
CA GLU A 5 -18.03 -32.48 -45.09
C GLU A 5 -16.91 -32.15 -44.08
N GLN A 6 -15.68 -32.61 -44.34
CA GLN A 6 -14.52 -32.28 -43.50
C GLN A 6 -14.13 -30.80 -43.60
N THR A 7 -14.13 -30.22 -44.82
CA THR A 7 -13.82 -28.78 -45.01
C THR A 7 -14.87 -27.85 -44.40
N LYS A 8 -16.14 -28.29 -44.32
CA LYS A 8 -17.25 -27.50 -43.75
C LYS A 8 -17.25 -27.53 -42.22
N LYS A 9 -16.76 -28.61 -41.59
CA LYS A 9 -16.57 -28.69 -40.13
C LYS A 9 -15.37 -27.86 -39.65
N GLN A 10 -14.23 -27.91 -40.35
CA GLN A 10 -13.05 -27.10 -40.00
C GLN A 10 -13.29 -25.59 -40.14
N LYS A 11 -13.96 -25.14 -41.20
CA LYS A 11 -14.32 -23.71 -41.35
C LYS A 11 -15.31 -23.22 -40.29
N LYS A 12 -16.15 -24.11 -39.74
CA LYS A 12 -17.12 -23.75 -38.69
C LYS A 12 -16.44 -23.66 -37.32
N SER A 13 -15.49 -24.56 -37.01
CA SER A 13 -14.71 -24.47 -35.77
C SER A 13 -13.78 -23.26 -35.74
N GLU A 14 -13.10 -22.96 -36.86
CA GLU A 14 -12.24 -21.76 -36.97
C GLU A 14 -13.05 -20.47 -36.83
N ASN A 15 -14.27 -20.41 -37.38
CA ASN A 15 -15.09 -19.20 -37.30
C ASN A 15 -15.74 -19.01 -35.92
N THR A 16 -16.03 -20.10 -35.19
CA THR A 16 -16.50 -20.04 -33.80
C THR A 16 -15.37 -19.65 -32.84
N GLU A 17 -14.17 -20.23 -32.98
CA GLU A 17 -13.00 -19.82 -32.17
C GLU A 17 -12.60 -18.36 -32.43
N LYS A 18 -12.73 -17.88 -33.66
CA LYS A 18 -12.44 -16.49 -34.02
C LYS A 18 -13.51 -15.52 -33.52
N SER A 19 -14.78 -15.95 -33.46
CA SER A 19 -15.89 -15.19 -32.85
C SER A 19 -15.75 -15.12 -31.34
N GLU A 20 -15.45 -16.24 -30.66
CA GLU A 20 -15.24 -16.28 -29.21
C GLU A 20 -13.98 -15.53 -28.78
N LYS A 21 -12.89 -15.57 -29.57
CA LYS A 21 -11.70 -14.72 -29.33
C LYS A 21 -11.98 -13.24 -29.59
N SER A 22 -12.85 -12.91 -30.55
CA SER A 22 -13.24 -11.52 -30.82
C SER A 22 -14.15 -10.95 -29.74
N ASP A 23 -15.11 -11.73 -29.23
CA ASP A 23 -15.98 -11.34 -28.12
C ASP A 23 -15.20 -11.24 -26.80
N LYS A 24 -14.28 -12.17 -26.54
CA LYS A 24 -13.35 -12.09 -25.39
C LYS A 24 -12.44 -10.86 -25.44
N LYS A 25 -11.94 -10.48 -26.62
CA LYS A 25 -11.15 -9.24 -26.79
C LYS A 25 -11.98 -7.97 -26.57
N GLN A 26 -13.30 -8.00 -26.80
CA GLN A 26 -14.19 -6.85 -26.57
C GLN A 26 -14.63 -6.72 -25.10
N THR A 27 -14.42 -7.74 -24.27
CA THR A 27 -14.77 -7.78 -22.84
C THR A 27 -13.55 -7.95 -21.91
N ALA A 28 -12.34 -7.83 -22.45
CA ALA A 28 -11.09 -7.88 -21.69
C ALA A 28 -10.45 -6.49 -21.67
N GLY A 29 -10.01 -6.06 -20.50
CA GLY A 29 -9.14 -4.90 -20.31
C GLY A 29 -7.80 -5.34 -19.74
N VAL A 30 -6.83 -4.43 -19.75
CA VAL A 30 -5.50 -4.65 -19.19
C VAL A 30 -5.40 -3.90 -17.88
N TYR A 31 -5.37 -4.65 -16.78
CA TYR A 31 -5.14 -4.10 -15.44
C TYR A 31 -3.66 -3.79 -15.27
N VAL A 32 -3.33 -2.58 -14.81
CA VAL A 32 -1.96 -2.13 -14.61
C VAL A 32 -1.65 -2.03 -13.12
N TYR A 33 -0.60 -2.71 -12.68
CA TYR A 33 -0.17 -2.71 -11.29
C TYR A 33 0.76 -1.53 -10.98
N GLY A 34 1.80 -1.36 -11.80
CA GLY A 34 2.89 -0.43 -11.54
C GLY A 34 3.89 -0.39 -12.67
N ILE A 35 4.79 0.58 -12.62
CA ILE A 35 5.89 0.77 -13.58
C ILE A 35 7.20 0.31 -12.94
N VAL A 36 8.02 -0.38 -13.73
CA VAL A 36 9.29 -1.00 -13.36
C VAL A 36 10.33 -0.80 -14.47
N PRO A 37 11.62 -1.04 -14.23
CA PRO A 37 12.62 -1.12 -15.29
C PRO A 37 12.28 -2.20 -16.32
N ALA A 38 12.67 -2.00 -17.59
CA ALA A 38 12.31 -2.91 -18.69
C ALA A 38 12.90 -4.33 -18.61
N ASP A 39 13.89 -4.55 -17.76
CA ASP A 39 14.54 -5.84 -17.52
C ASP A 39 13.89 -6.64 -16.37
N VAL A 40 12.86 -6.09 -15.72
CA VAL A 40 12.09 -6.80 -14.69
C VAL A 40 11.17 -7.84 -15.33
N GLU A 41 11.29 -9.07 -14.85
CA GLU A 41 10.41 -10.18 -15.20
C GLU A 41 9.59 -10.61 -13.97
N PRO A 42 8.26 -10.77 -14.08
CA PRO A 42 7.44 -11.29 -12.99
C PRO A 42 7.81 -12.76 -12.73
N GLY A 43 7.90 -13.12 -11.45
CA GLY A 43 8.15 -14.52 -11.07
C GLY A 43 7.04 -15.45 -11.57
N ASP A 44 7.39 -16.70 -11.87
CA ASP A 44 6.46 -17.69 -12.44
C ASP A 44 5.20 -17.95 -11.59
N ASP A 45 5.30 -17.76 -10.27
CA ASP A 45 4.22 -17.95 -9.30
C ASP A 45 3.42 -16.65 -9.01
N ALA A 46 3.77 -15.53 -9.66
CA ALA A 46 3.10 -14.25 -9.45
C ALA A 46 1.64 -14.31 -9.94
N THR A 47 0.72 -14.25 -8.98
CA THR A 47 -0.72 -14.27 -9.25
C THR A 47 -1.30 -12.88 -9.07
N GLY A 48 -1.85 -12.33 -10.15
CA GLY A 48 -2.46 -11.02 -10.21
C GLY A 48 -3.90 -10.98 -9.69
N VAL A 49 -4.50 -9.78 -9.76
CA VAL A 49 -5.93 -9.53 -9.57
C VAL A 49 -6.75 -10.48 -10.44
N ALA A 50 -7.84 -11.01 -9.87
CA ALA A 50 -8.72 -11.97 -10.53
C ALA A 50 -8.03 -13.29 -10.96
N ASP A 51 -6.98 -13.71 -10.23
CA ASP A 51 -6.12 -14.85 -10.58
C ASP A 51 -5.46 -14.70 -11.97
N GLY A 52 -5.30 -13.45 -12.42
CA GLY A 52 -4.69 -13.12 -13.71
C GLY A 52 -3.20 -13.43 -13.70
N LYS A 53 -2.69 -13.94 -14.83
CA LYS A 53 -1.26 -14.10 -15.03
C LYS A 53 -0.62 -12.72 -15.15
N VAL A 54 0.42 -12.45 -14.37
CA VAL A 54 1.18 -11.20 -14.46
C VAL A 54 2.11 -11.26 -15.68
N GLU A 55 2.06 -10.23 -16.50
CA GLU A 55 2.84 -10.06 -17.72
C GLU A 55 3.47 -8.66 -17.75
N VAL A 56 4.35 -8.44 -18.73
CA VAL A 56 5.09 -7.18 -18.90
C VAL A 56 4.76 -6.56 -20.25
N VAL A 57 4.47 -5.27 -20.24
CA VAL A 57 4.43 -4.43 -21.46
C VAL A 57 5.59 -3.45 -21.38
N ALA A 58 6.56 -3.55 -22.29
CA ALA A 58 7.75 -2.70 -22.29
C ALA A 58 7.65 -1.56 -23.32
N SER A 59 8.22 -0.39 -22.97
CA SER A 59 8.45 0.73 -23.87
C SER A 59 9.77 1.42 -23.52
N GLY A 60 10.78 1.29 -24.38
CA GLY A 60 12.12 1.81 -24.10
C GLY A 60 12.74 1.13 -22.89
N ASP A 61 13.19 1.93 -21.92
CA ASP A 61 13.89 1.46 -20.71
C ASP A 61 12.93 1.19 -19.52
N ILE A 62 11.63 1.38 -19.71
CA ILE A 62 10.60 1.14 -18.69
C ILE A 62 9.57 0.09 -19.14
N ALA A 63 8.89 -0.50 -18.17
CA ALA A 63 7.88 -1.52 -18.35
C ALA A 63 6.71 -1.35 -17.38
N ALA A 64 5.53 -1.79 -17.78
CA ALA A 64 4.37 -1.94 -16.91
C ALA A 64 4.16 -3.41 -16.55
N LEU A 65 3.98 -3.68 -15.25
CA LEU A 65 3.41 -4.95 -14.79
C LEU A 65 1.91 -4.91 -15.03
N VAL A 66 1.38 -5.92 -15.72
CA VAL A 66 -0.03 -5.98 -16.14
C VAL A 66 -0.64 -7.36 -16.01
N SER A 67 -1.96 -7.46 -16.08
CA SER A 67 -2.67 -8.73 -16.28
C SER A 67 -3.98 -8.47 -17.02
N GLU A 68 -4.42 -9.43 -17.84
CA GLU A 68 -5.75 -9.38 -18.43
C GLU A 68 -6.84 -9.54 -17.36
N VAL A 69 -7.87 -8.69 -17.43
CA VAL A 69 -9.05 -8.75 -16.56
C VAL A 69 -10.32 -8.66 -17.40
N SER A 70 -11.37 -9.37 -17.01
CA SER A 70 -12.68 -9.20 -17.65
C SER A 70 -13.34 -7.92 -17.17
N VAL A 71 -13.80 -7.07 -18.10
CA VAL A 71 -14.50 -5.80 -17.79
C VAL A 71 -15.87 -6.03 -17.12
N ASP A 72 -16.42 -7.24 -17.23
CA ASP A 72 -17.70 -7.62 -16.63
C ASP A 72 -17.55 -8.06 -15.15
N ARG A 73 -16.31 -8.29 -14.67
CA ARG A 73 -16.04 -8.62 -13.27
C ARG A 73 -15.78 -7.34 -12.48
N PRO A 74 -16.55 -7.03 -11.43
CA PRO A 74 -16.23 -5.92 -10.54
C PRO A 74 -14.88 -6.16 -9.87
N ILE A 75 -13.96 -5.21 -10.05
CA ILE A 75 -12.68 -5.14 -9.32
C ILE A 75 -12.91 -4.25 -8.10
N GLY A 76 -12.40 -4.66 -6.95
CA GLY A 76 -12.49 -3.85 -5.72
C GLY A 76 -12.78 -4.65 -4.46
N LYS A 77 -12.68 -5.98 -4.52
CA LYS A 77 -12.75 -6.80 -3.32
C LYS A 77 -11.45 -6.71 -2.53
N PRO A 78 -11.47 -7.00 -1.22
CA PRO A 78 -10.26 -7.07 -0.41
C PRO A 78 -9.21 -8.08 -0.93
N GLU A 79 -9.64 -9.13 -1.62
CA GLU A 79 -8.75 -10.09 -2.29
C GLU A 79 -8.00 -9.45 -3.46
N ASP A 80 -8.68 -8.63 -4.27
CA ASP A 80 -8.06 -7.93 -5.41
C ASP A 80 -7.01 -6.91 -4.92
N LEU A 81 -7.32 -6.16 -3.85
CA LEU A 81 -6.38 -5.21 -3.25
C LEU A 81 -5.10 -5.91 -2.75
N ARG A 82 -5.24 -7.08 -2.13
CA ARG A 82 -4.10 -7.87 -1.66
C ARG A 82 -3.28 -8.43 -2.82
N ALA A 83 -3.93 -8.94 -3.87
CA ALA A 83 -3.24 -9.43 -5.06
C ALA A 83 -2.44 -8.31 -5.73
N HIS A 84 -3.04 -7.12 -5.88
CA HIS A 84 -2.34 -5.94 -6.39
C HIS A 84 -1.11 -5.57 -5.55
N ALA A 85 -1.25 -5.49 -4.23
CA ALA A 85 -0.13 -5.17 -3.34
C ALA A 85 0.97 -6.24 -3.39
N ASN A 86 0.61 -7.53 -3.38
CA ASN A 86 1.57 -8.62 -3.40
C ASN A 86 2.47 -8.61 -4.66
N VAL A 87 1.91 -8.29 -5.82
CA VAL A 87 2.67 -8.17 -7.08
C VAL A 87 3.73 -7.08 -6.97
N LEU A 88 3.36 -5.92 -6.43
CA LEU A 88 4.24 -4.76 -6.33
C LEU A 88 5.27 -4.92 -5.21
N ASP A 89 4.84 -5.33 -4.02
CA ASP A 89 5.71 -5.53 -2.85
C ASP A 89 6.71 -6.66 -3.08
N GLY A 90 6.30 -7.74 -3.75
CA GLY A 90 7.19 -8.82 -4.15
C GLY A 90 8.31 -8.34 -5.09
N THR A 91 7.97 -7.44 -6.01
CA THR A 91 8.92 -6.86 -6.98
C THR A 91 9.87 -5.85 -6.32
N SER A 92 9.37 -5.06 -5.35
CA SER A 92 10.13 -4.01 -4.64
C SER A 92 11.38 -4.52 -3.89
N ARG A 93 11.49 -5.83 -3.70
CA ARG A 93 12.65 -6.49 -3.08
C ARG A 93 13.88 -6.53 -3.97
N VAL A 94 13.67 -6.50 -5.29
CA VAL A 94 14.73 -6.78 -6.29
C VAL A 94 14.84 -5.70 -7.35
N ALA A 95 13.84 -4.82 -7.47
CA ALA A 95 13.83 -3.72 -8.44
C ALA A 95 13.01 -2.53 -7.91
N PRO A 96 13.29 -1.30 -8.36
CA PRO A 96 12.43 -0.15 -8.07
C PRO A 96 11.04 -0.33 -8.68
N VAL A 97 10.01 0.10 -7.95
CA VAL A 97 8.62 -0.02 -8.36
C VAL A 97 7.89 1.31 -8.15
N LEU A 98 7.29 1.84 -9.22
CA LEU A 98 6.31 2.92 -9.15
C LEU A 98 4.90 2.32 -9.08
N PRO A 99 4.31 2.19 -7.88
CA PRO A 99 2.96 1.65 -7.77
C PRO A 99 1.93 2.56 -8.43
N LEU A 100 1.10 2.02 -9.32
CA LEU A 100 -0.08 2.74 -9.79
C LEU A 100 -1.20 2.63 -8.75
N ARG A 101 -2.11 3.61 -8.75
CA ARG A 101 -3.31 3.54 -7.92
C ARG A 101 -4.14 2.31 -8.29
N PHE A 102 -4.62 1.60 -7.27
CA PHE A 102 -5.46 0.43 -7.45
C PHE A 102 -6.66 0.73 -8.37
N GLY A 103 -6.89 -0.16 -9.33
CA GLY A 103 -8.03 -0.06 -10.26
C GLY A 103 -7.69 0.59 -11.61
N ALA A 104 -6.42 0.86 -11.90
CA ALA A 104 -6.00 1.32 -13.23
C ALA A 104 -6.21 0.21 -14.27
N VAL A 105 -7.11 0.44 -15.23
CA VAL A 105 -7.41 -0.48 -16.34
C VAL A 105 -7.38 0.30 -17.65
N LEU A 106 -6.64 -0.21 -18.62
CA LEU A 106 -6.60 0.32 -20.00
C LEU A 106 -7.26 -0.67 -20.96
N THR A 107 -7.55 -0.20 -22.18
CA THR A 107 -8.30 -0.98 -23.18
C THR A 107 -7.53 -2.21 -23.65
N ASP A 108 -6.23 -2.08 -23.85
CA ASP A 108 -5.35 -3.14 -24.34
C ASP A 108 -3.87 -2.82 -24.05
N ALA A 109 -2.97 -3.73 -24.45
CA ALA A 109 -1.53 -3.58 -24.27
C ALA A 109 -0.94 -2.44 -25.12
N ASP A 110 -1.53 -2.12 -26.27
CA ASP A 110 -1.08 -0.99 -27.09
C ASP A 110 -1.39 0.34 -26.39
N ALA A 111 -2.55 0.46 -25.74
CA ALA A 111 -2.89 1.60 -24.90
C ALA A 111 -1.94 1.74 -23.69
N VAL A 112 -1.58 0.63 -23.02
CA VAL A 112 -0.55 0.65 -21.96
C VAL A 112 0.78 1.18 -22.49
N LYS A 113 1.17 0.74 -23.68
CA LYS A 113 2.43 1.17 -24.28
C LYS A 113 2.42 2.65 -24.68
N GLU A 114 1.41 3.08 -25.44
CA GLU A 114 1.40 4.41 -26.07
C GLU A 114 0.86 5.50 -25.13
N GLU A 115 -0.23 5.24 -24.41
CA GLU A 115 -0.93 6.25 -23.60
C GLU A 115 -0.36 6.38 -22.19
N LEU A 116 0.26 5.33 -21.64
CA LEU A 116 0.86 5.34 -20.31
C LEU A 116 2.39 5.40 -20.37
N LEU A 117 3.04 4.40 -20.96
CA LEU A 117 4.51 4.31 -20.90
C LEU A 117 5.18 5.37 -21.77
N SER A 118 4.89 5.41 -23.07
CA SER A 118 5.53 6.36 -24.01
C SER A 118 5.19 7.82 -23.71
N ALA A 119 3.97 8.10 -23.24
CA ALA A 119 3.54 9.47 -22.91
C ALA A 119 4.27 10.06 -21.69
N HIS A 120 4.74 9.21 -20.77
CA HIS A 120 5.34 9.60 -19.49
C HIS A 120 6.74 9.01 -19.28
N ALA A 121 7.42 8.61 -20.36
CA ALA A 121 8.66 7.82 -20.29
C ALA A 121 9.75 8.48 -19.45
N ASP A 122 10.05 9.76 -19.72
CA ASP A 122 11.10 10.50 -19.01
C ASP A 122 10.76 10.68 -17.51
N GLU A 123 9.48 10.92 -17.19
CA GLU A 123 9.01 11.09 -15.81
C GLU A 123 9.14 9.80 -15.01
N PHE A 124 8.69 8.67 -15.58
CA PHE A 124 8.77 7.37 -14.93
C PHE A 124 10.22 6.88 -14.81
N ALA A 125 11.05 7.08 -15.83
CA ALA A 125 12.47 6.72 -15.76
C ALA A 125 13.19 7.49 -14.64
N ALA A 126 12.99 8.80 -14.55
CA ALA A 126 13.59 9.63 -13.51
C ALA A 126 13.09 9.29 -12.10
N ALA A 127 11.82 8.87 -11.97
CA ALA A 127 11.27 8.43 -10.69
C ALA A 127 11.79 7.04 -10.28
N LEU A 128 11.94 6.11 -11.22
CA LEU A 128 12.56 4.80 -10.97
C LEU A 128 14.02 4.94 -10.55
N GLU A 129 14.79 5.82 -11.20
CA GLU A 129 16.20 6.09 -10.83
C GLU A 129 16.32 6.59 -9.38
N GLN A 130 15.37 7.42 -8.91
CA GLN A 130 15.36 7.88 -7.51
C GLN A 130 15.05 6.79 -6.49
N LEU A 131 14.38 5.72 -6.93
CA LEU A 131 14.03 4.56 -6.10
C LEU A 131 15.02 3.41 -6.23
N GLU A 132 16.04 3.53 -7.08
CA GLU A 132 17.02 2.47 -7.31
C GLU A 132 17.67 2.03 -5.98
N GLY A 133 17.63 0.73 -5.71
CA GLY A 133 18.15 0.14 -4.47
C GLY A 133 17.34 0.44 -3.20
N LYS A 134 16.20 1.12 -3.31
CA LYS A 134 15.37 1.54 -2.16
C LYS A 134 14.01 0.87 -2.16
N ALA A 135 13.49 0.62 -0.96
CA ALA A 135 12.13 0.16 -0.74
C ALA A 135 11.47 0.97 0.39
N GLN A 136 10.13 0.98 0.36
CA GLN A 136 9.38 1.57 1.45
C GLN A 136 9.25 0.58 2.60
N TYR A 137 9.37 1.12 3.80
CA TYR A 137 9.04 0.44 5.05
C TYR A 137 8.05 1.30 5.84
N VAL A 138 7.23 0.66 6.67
CA VAL A 138 6.27 1.34 7.53
C VAL A 138 6.48 0.88 8.97
N VAL A 139 6.82 1.83 9.84
CA VAL A 139 6.82 1.64 11.29
C VAL A 139 5.44 1.97 11.82
N LYS A 140 4.79 0.96 12.41
CA LYS A 140 3.49 1.09 13.07
C LYS A 140 3.64 0.82 14.56
N GLY A 141 3.08 1.69 15.39
CA GLY A 141 2.99 1.53 16.83
C GLY A 141 1.56 1.63 17.30
N ARG A 142 1.15 0.72 18.19
CA ARG A 142 -0.13 0.80 18.90
C ARG A 142 0.11 0.88 20.40
N TYR A 143 -0.49 1.85 21.06
CA TYR A 143 -0.46 1.94 22.52
C TYR A 143 -1.14 0.73 23.15
N ALA A 144 -0.56 0.23 24.24
CA ALA A 144 -1.28 -0.59 25.19
C ALA A 144 -2.23 0.32 25.97
N GLU A 145 -3.54 0.21 25.69
CA GLU A 145 -4.60 1.09 26.23
C GLU A 145 -4.47 1.32 27.75
N GLN A 146 -4.29 0.26 28.52
CA GLN A 146 -4.16 0.39 29.97
C GLN A 146 -2.87 1.10 30.41
N ALA A 147 -1.77 0.93 29.67
CA ALA A 147 -0.50 1.57 30.00
C ALA A 147 -0.57 3.08 29.73
N ILE A 148 -1.05 3.46 28.54
CA ILE A 148 -1.14 4.87 28.15
C ILE A 148 -2.15 5.64 29.01
N LEU A 149 -3.28 5.03 29.38
CA LEU A 149 -4.25 5.65 30.27
C LEU A 149 -3.68 5.86 31.69
N ARG A 150 -2.92 4.89 32.21
CA ARG A 150 -2.25 5.06 33.52
C ARG A 150 -1.21 6.18 33.45
N GLU A 151 -0.38 6.17 32.42
CA GLU A 151 0.62 7.22 32.19
C GLU A 151 -0.01 8.62 32.15
N ILE A 152 -1.12 8.78 31.43
CA ILE A 152 -1.86 10.07 31.37
C ILE A 152 -2.41 10.47 32.74
N LEU A 153 -2.99 9.53 33.50
CA LEU A 153 -3.53 9.82 34.82
C LEU A 153 -2.44 10.16 35.84
N ASP A 154 -1.27 9.54 35.72
CA ASP A 154 -0.12 9.80 36.60
C ASP A 154 0.54 11.15 36.30
N GLU A 155 0.55 11.60 35.04
CA GLU A 155 1.14 12.87 34.60
C GLU A 155 0.17 14.06 34.66
N ASN A 156 -1.14 13.83 34.63
CA ASN A 156 -2.16 14.88 34.59
C ASN A 156 -3.07 14.84 35.83
N GLU A 157 -2.74 15.68 36.82
CA GLU A 157 -3.50 15.78 38.08
C GLU A 157 -4.99 16.09 37.85
N GLN A 158 -5.33 16.90 36.85
CA GLN A 158 -6.72 17.24 36.54
C GLN A 158 -7.48 16.01 36.02
N ALA A 159 -6.86 15.19 35.17
CA ALA A 159 -7.44 13.94 34.70
C ALA A 159 -7.64 12.96 35.86
N ALA A 160 -6.67 12.84 36.78
CA ALA A 160 -6.79 12.02 37.97
C ALA A 160 -7.95 12.47 38.88
N GLN A 161 -8.07 13.78 39.13
CA GLN A 161 -9.16 14.35 39.93
C GLN A 161 -10.53 14.07 39.31
N LEU A 162 -10.69 14.29 38.00
CA LEU A 162 -11.93 14.00 37.28
C LEU A 162 -12.27 12.51 37.34
N ARG A 163 -11.28 11.62 37.21
CA ARG A 163 -11.51 10.18 37.34
C ARG A 163 -12.03 9.79 38.72
N GLU A 164 -11.45 10.31 39.80
CA GLU A 164 -11.95 10.05 41.16
C GLU A 164 -13.34 10.69 41.39
N GLU A 165 -13.59 11.88 40.85
CA GLU A 165 -14.91 12.53 40.93
C GLU A 165 -16.03 11.67 40.30
N ILE A 166 -15.72 10.97 39.21
CA ILE A 166 -16.69 10.15 38.47
C ILE A 166 -16.95 8.80 39.15
N ARG A 167 -16.00 8.28 39.93
CA ARG A 167 -15.98 6.91 40.46
C ARG A 167 -17.25 6.50 41.23
N ASP A 168 -17.78 7.42 42.04
CA ASP A 168 -18.95 7.17 42.89
C ASP A 168 -20.23 7.90 42.40
N LYS A 169 -20.21 8.46 41.18
CA LYS A 169 -21.34 9.19 40.59
C LYS A 169 -22.11 8.33 39.59
N SER A 170 -23.44 8.45 39.60
CA SER A 170 -24.29 7.90 38.53
C SER A 170 -23.91 8.48 37.17
N GLU A 171 -24.33 7.82 36.09
CA GLU A 171 -24.04 8.27 34.71
C GLU A 171 -24.45 9.73 34.48
N ASP A 172 -25.68 10.09 34.86
CA ASP A 172 -26.21 11.44 34.71
C ASP A 172 -25.49 12.48 35.59
N ALA A 173 -25.21 12.15 36.85
CA ALA A 173 -24.59 13.08 37.80
C ALA A 173 -23.11 13.38 37.49
N GLY A 174 -22.42 12.46 36.81
CA GLY A 174 -21.02 12.62 36.40
C GLY A 174 -20.84 12.92 34.91
N ARG A 175 -21.91 13.16 34.14
CA ARG A 175 -21.83 13.29 32.67
C ARG A 175 -20.85 14.38 32.22
N GLN A 176 -20.90 15.55 32.85
CA GLN A 176 -20.00 16.66 32.49
C GLN A 176 -18.54 16.34 32.81
N ALA A 177 -18.26 15.74 33.97
CA ALA A 177 -16.92 15.31 34.35
C ALA A 177 -16.39 14.21 33.41
N ARG A 178 -17.23 13.25 32.99
CA ARG A 178 -16.87 12.21 32.01
C ARG A 178 -16.50 12.80 30.65
N MET A 179 -17.27 13.77 30.17
CA MET A 179 -16.95 14.46 28.90
C MET A 179 -15.62 15.21 29.01
N ALA A 180 -15.40 15.96 30.09
CA ALA A 180 -14.16 16.69 30.31
C ALA A 180 -12.94 15.74 30.43
N LEU A 181 -13.09 14.60 31.11
CA LEU A 181 -12.05 13.59 31.21
C LEU A 181 -11.72 12.99 29.83
N GLY A 182 -12.73 12.66 29.03
CA GLY A 182 -12.53 12.14 27.68
C GLY A 182 -11.79 13.13 26.78
N GLU A 183 -12.16 14.41 26.82
CA GLU A 183 -11.46 15.46 26.06
C GLU A 183 -10.00 15.61 26.49
N LEU A 184 -9.72 15.61 27.81
CA LEU A 184 -8.36 15.69 28.33
C LEU A 184 -7.51 14.48 27.94
N VAL A 185 -8.07 13.27 28.04
CA VAL A 185 -7.39 12.04 27.64
C VAL A 185 -7.07 12.06 26.15
N ASN A 186 -8.03 12.45 25.30
CA ASN A 186 -7.82 12.49 23.85
C ASN A 186 -6.75 13.52 23.46
N ASN A 187 -6.74 14.70 24.09
CA ASN A 187 -5.70 15.70 23.87
C ASN A 187 -4.32 15.21 24.35
N ALA A 188 -4.26 14.51 25.48
CA ALA A 188 -3.02 13.95 26.01
C ALA A 188 -2.47 12.83 25.11
N ILE A 189 -3.33 11.94 24.60
CA ILE A 189 -2.96 10.89 23.64
C ILE A 189 -2.40 11.53 22.36
N ALA A 190 -3.05 12.57 21.84
CA ALA A 190 -2.57 13.28 20.65
C ALA A 190 -1.17 13.90 20.86
N GLY A 191 -0.93 14.53 22.01
CA GLY A 191 0.38 15.09 22.36
C GLY A 191 1.47 14.01 22.48
N LYS A 192 1.17 12.90 23.16
CA LYS A 192 2.11 11.76 23.27
C LYS A 192 2.41 11.14 21.92
N ARG A 193 1.40 10.96 21.06
CA ARG A 193 1.57 10.46 19.68
C ARG A 193 2.52 11.34 18.88
N GLU A 194 2.40 12.67 18.99
CA GLU A 194 3.30 13.58 18.29
C GLU A 194 4.74 13.44 18.77
N GLU A 195 4.94 13.31 20.08
CA GLU A 195 6.26 13.08 20.67
C GLU A 195 6.87 11.73 20.24
N ASP A 196 6.11 10.64 20.35
CA ASP A 196 6.55 9.30 19.99
C ASP A 196 6.81 9.18 18.49
N THR A 197 6.00 9.83 17.66
CA THR A 197 6.27 9.96 16.22
C THR A 197 7.59 10.70 15.97
N ARG A 198 7.85 11.80 16.69
CA ARG A 198 9.11 12.55 16.57
C ARG A 198 10.31 11.69 16.96
N LYS A 199 10.25 11.00 18.11
CA LYS A 199 11.30 10.06 18.55
C LYS A 199 11.56 8.97 17.53
N THR A 200 10.51 8.42 16.91
CA THR A 200 10.66 7.43 15.85
C THR A 200 11.41 8.02 14.66
N VAL A 201 11.01 9.21 14.18
CA VAL A 201 11.68 9.86 13.05
C VAL A 201 13.14 10.16 13.37
N ASP A 202 13.43 10.69 14.56
CA ASP A 202 14.79 11.01 14.99
C ASP A 202 15.68 9.75 15.05
N ALA A 203 15.13 8.62 15.54
CA ALA A 203 15.85 7.34 15.58
C ALA A 203 16.15 6.74 14.19
N LEU A 204 15.37 7.14 13.17
CA LEU A 204 15.55 6.68 11.78
C LEU A 204 16.35 7.67 10.92
N GLY A 205 16.73 8.83 11.46
CA GLY A 205 17.37 9.91 10.70
C GLY A 205 18.72 9.52 10.06
N ASP A 206 19.49 8.62 10.69
CA ASP A 206 20.75 8.12 10.14
C ASP A 206 20.55 7.15 8.94
N LEU A 207 19.32 6.65 8.77
CA LEU A 207 18.96 5.70 7.71
C LEU A 207 18.37 6.42 6.50
N THR A 208 17.56 7.46 6.71
CA THR A 208 16.91 8.18 5.63
C THR A 208 16.32 9.54 6.06
N ASP A 209 16.37 10.49 5.14
CA ASP A 209 15.63 11.75 5.23
C ASP A 209 14.22 11.67 4.58
N SER A 210 13.92 10.57 3.87
CA SER A 210 12.66 10.37 3.17
C SER A 210 11.63 9.76 4.11
N VAL A 211 10.87 10.63 4.77
CA VAL A 211 9.93 10.25 5.83
C VAL A 211 8.56 10.88 5.59
N ASN A 212 7.53 10.05 5.55
CA ASN A 212 6.13 10.47 5.49
C ASN A 212 5.38 10.02 6.76
N ARG A 213 4.86 11.00 7.50
CA ARG A 213 4.04 10.75 8.70
C ARG A 213 2.59 10.59 8.25
N ARG A 214 1.96 9.46 8.58
CA ARG A 214 0.56 9.22 8.27
C ARG A 214 -0.32 9.69 9.42
N GLU A 215 -1.49 10.21 9.08
CA GLU A 215 -2.50 10.55 10.08
C GLU A 215 -3.01 9.27 10.75
N PRO A 216 -3.26 9.32 12.07
CA PRO A 216 -3.80 8.20 12.81
C PRO A 216 -5.26 7.98 12.44
N THR A 217 -5.64 6.72 12.20
CA THR A 217 -7.02 6.31 11.94
C THR A 217 -7.75 5.82 13.19
N HIS A 218 -7.01 5.59 14.28
CA HIS A 218 -7.52 5.14 15.57
C HIS A 218 -6.79 5.82 16.73
N GLU A 219 -7.47 6.01 17.87
CA GLU A 219 -6.91 6.74 19.03
C GLU A 219 -5.65 6.05 19.60
N GLU A 220 -5.64 4.72 19.57
CA GLU A 220 -4.52 3.91 20.07
C GLU A 220 -3.32 3.84 19.11
N GLU A 221 -3.39 4.40 17.91
CA GLU A 221 -2.21 4.46 17.02
C GLU A 221 -1.19 5.44 17.61
N ALA A 222 -0.05 4.92 18.05
CA ALA A 222 1.04 5.69 18.65
C ALA A 222 1.97 6.28 17.58
N VAL A 223 2.24 5.50 16.54
CA VAL A 223 3.18 5.85 15.46
C VAL A 223 2.68 5.25 14.16
N GLN A 224 2.69 6.03 13.09
CA GLN A 224 2.51 5.51 11.74
C GLN A 224 3.38 6.30 10.76
N VAL A 225 4.57 5.80 10.49
CA VAL A 225 5.58 6.48 9.68
C VAL A 225 6.01 5.58 8.54
N ALA A 226 5.90 6.07 7.31
CA ALA A 226 6.50 5.46 6.14
C ALA A 226 7.89 6.06 5.91
N VAL A 227 8.87 5.22 5.60
CA VAL A 227 10.25 5.61 5.32
C VAL A 227 10.72 4.93 4.04
N LEU A 228 11.55 5.62 3.26
CA LEU A 228 12.21 5.04 2.09
C LEU A 228 13.67 4.78 2.43
N VAL A 229 14.08 3.51 2.48
CA VAL A 229 15.41 3.08 2.95
C VAL A 229 16.05 2.17 1.91
N ASP A 230 17.38 2.23 1.79
CA ASP A 230 18.15 1.30 0.97
C ASP A 230 17.89 -0.14 1.44
N VAL A 231 17.60 -1.06 0.51
CA VAL A 231 17.27 -2.45 0.83
C VAL A 231 18.43 -3.14 1.57
N ASP A 232 19.68 -2.81 1.21
CA ASP A 232 20.89 -3.34 1.86
C ASP A 232 21.07 -2.85 3.31
N ARG A 233 20.33 -1.82 3.75
CA ARG A 233 20.35 -1.29 5.12
C ARG A 233 19.15 -1.74 5.95
N GLN A 234 18.39 -2.75 5.49
CA GLN A 234 17.23 -3.28 6.21
C GLN A 234 17.59 -3.74 7.63
N ASP A 235 18.73 -4.41 7.82
CA ASP A 235 19.15 -4.89 9.16
C ASP A 235 19.38 -3.72 10.14
N GLU A 236 19.94 -2.60 9.67
CA GLU A 236 20.13 -1.39 10.49
C GLU A 236 18.77 -0.76 10.88
N LEU A 237 17.81 -0.77 9.95
CA LEU A 237 16.43 -0.33 10.21
C LEU A 237 15.75 -1.21 11.25
N GLU A 238 15.87 -2.53 11.14
CA GLU A 238 15.36 -3.48 12.12
C GLU A 238 15.97 -3.26 13.51
N GLU A 239 17.28 -3.00 13.58
CA GLU A 239 17.95 -2.70 14.85
C GLU A 239 17.46 -1.38 15.46
N ALA A 240 17.31 -0.32 14.67
CA ALA A 240 16.81 0.98 15.13
C ALA A 240 15.39 0.88 15.69
N VAL A 241 14.49 0.19 14.98
CA VAL A 241 13.11 -0.06 15.44
C VAL A 241 13.10 -1.01 16.65
N GLY A 242 13.98 -2.00 16.70
CA GLY A 242 14.14 -2.90 17.82
C GLY A 242 14.50 -2.17 19.12
N LYS A 243 15.44 -1.22 19.07
CA LYS A 243 15.80 -0.37 20.21
C LYS A 243 14.61 0.44 20.73
N LEU A 244 13.81 1.02 19.83
CA LEU A 244 12.57 1.72 20.20
C LEU A 244 11.56 0.76 20.85
N ALA A 245 11.44 -0.46 20.33
CA ALA A 245 10.52 -1.46 20.86
C ALA A 245 10.93 -1.90 22.28
N GLU A 246 12.22 -2.05 22.55
CA GLU A 246 12.75 -2.32 23.88
C GLU A 246 12.53 -1.14 24.85
N GLU A 247 12.76 0.09 24.40
CA GLU A 247 12.51 1.29 25.20
C GLU A 247 11.02 1.44 25.58
N TRP A 248 10.12 1.04 24.67
CA TRP A 248 8.67 1.19 24.85
C TRP A 248 7.98 -0.10 25.27
N ASP A 249 8.72 -1.06 25.83
CA ASP A 249 8.17 -2.35 26.27
C ASP A 249 6.97 -2.15 27.22
N GLY A 250 5.89 -2.88 26.95
CA GLY A 250 4.62 -2.76 27.67
C GLY A 250 3.82 -1.46 27.46
N ARG A 251 4.36 -0.46 26.74
CA ARG A 251 3.71 0.81 26.41
C ARG A 251 3.20 0.86 24.97
N VAL A 252 4.03 0.44 24.01
CA VAL A 252 3.72 0.45 22.56
C VAL A 252 4.09 -0.88 21.93
N GLU A 253 3.15 -1.51 21.21
CA GLU A 253 3.44 -2.64 20.32
C GLU A 253 3.90 -2.09 18.96
N LEU A 254 5.22 -2.15 18.71
CA LEU A 254 5.81 -1.75 17.43
C LEU A 254 5.84 -2.89 16.41
N LYS A 255 5.62 -2.55 15.14
CA LYS A 255 5.72 -3.43 13.98
C LYS A 255 6.44 -2.69 12.85
N LEU A 256 7.41 -3.37 12.26
CA LEU A 256 8.02 -2.96 10.99
C LEU A 256 7.37 -3.76 9.86
N LEU A 257 6.87 -3.08 8.85
CA LEU A 257 6.32 -3.67 7.63
C LEU A 257 7.20 -3.27 6.45
N GLY A 258 7.51 -4.21 5.56
CA GLY A 258 8.38 -3.97 4.42
C GLY A 258 9.25 -5.17 4.09
N PRO A 259 10.06 -5.08 3.03
CA PRO A 259 10.04 -4.04 1.99
C PRO A 259 8.73 -4.04 1.18
N MET A 260 8.32 -2.86 0.73
CA MET A 260 7.11 -2.61 -0.07
C MET A 260 7.41 -1.63 -1.21
N ALA A 261 6.51 -1.60 -2.20
CA ALA A 261 6.55 -0.56 -3.22
C ALA A 261 6.37 0.84 -2.60
N ALA A 262 6.88 1.87 -3.28
CA ALA A 262 7.03 3.23 -2.74
C ALA A 262 5.72 4.05 -2.67
N TYR A 263 4.63 3.46 -2.17
CA TYR A 263 3.27 4.01 -2.16
C TYR A 263 3.15 5.43 -1.58
N ASP A 264 3.96 5.78 -0.57
CA ASP A 264 3.92 7.09 0.08
C ASP A 264 4.86 8.09 -0.58
N PHE A 265 5.85 7.62 -1.34
CA PHE A 265 6.93 8.44 -1.88
C PHE A 265 6.75 8.78 -3.36
N VAL A 266 5.74 8.19 -4.01
CA VAL A 266 5.39 8.51 -5.39
C VAL A 266 3.92 8.87 -5.53
N VAL A 267 3.64 9.82 -6.42
CA VAL A 267 2.28 10.13 -6.85
C VAL A 267 2.19 9.78 -8.32
N THR A 268 1.87 8.51 -8.64
CA THR A 268 1.50 8.17 -10.02
C THR A 268 0.11 8.76 -10.30
N GLN A 269 0.02 9.63 -11.30
CA GLN A 269 -1.28 10.10 -11.78
C GLN A 269 -2.08 8.91 -12.35
N ASN A 270 -3.39 8.92 -12.15
CA ASN A 270 -4.26 7.91 -12.75
C ASN A 270 -4.43 8.25 -14.24
N PRO A 271 -4.02 7.40 -15.19
CA PRO A 271 -4.26 7.64 -16.62
C PRO A 271 -5.77 7.61 -16.95
N ALA A 272 -6.60 6.96 -16.12
CA ALA A 272 -8.05 6.96 -16.26
C ALA A 272 -8.67 8.24 -15.68
N GLY A 273 -8.46 9.36 -16.36
CA GLY A 273 -9.04 10.66 -16.04
C GLY A 273 -9.89 11.21 -17.19
N GLN A 274 -11.00 10.55 -17.53
CA GLN A 274 -12.16 11.18 -18.20
C GLN A 274 -13.47 10.52 -17.74
N GLY A 275 -14.27 11.23 -16.92
CA GLY A 275 -15.69 10.93 -16.68
C GLY A 275 -16.03 10.51 -15.26
#